data_AF-A0A2R6CTC7-F1
#
_entry.id   AF-A0A2R6CTC7-F1
#
_cell.length_a   1.000
_cell.length_b   1.000
_cell.length_c   1.000
_cell.angle_alpha   90.00
_cell.angle_beta   90.00
_cell.angle_gamma   90.00
#
_symmetry.space_group_name_H-M   'P 1'
#
loop_
_entity.id
_entity.type
_entity.pdbx_description
1 polymer ?
#
loop_
_entity_poly.entity_id
_entity_poly.type
_entity_poly.pdbx_seq_one_letter_code
_entity_poly.pdbx_strand_id
1 'polypeptide(L)' 'MSVDADTDGASEWKTGLLFVVAVALGGGGAGLALRSTGVPFGLLIGAVVGGVITFLVVSYLYYGR' A
#
# COMPACT_ATOMS: atom_id res chain seq x y z
N MET A 1 4.82 33.87 -3.53
CA MET A 1 3.79 32.81 -3.54
C MET A 1 4.50 31.48 -3.77
N SER A 2 5.34 31.06 -2.81
CA SER A 2 6.30 29.96 -3.01
C SER A 2 6.55 29.12 -1.75
N VAL A 3 5.91 29.44 -0.62
CA VAL A 3 6.06 28.66 0.63
C VAL A 3 5.12 27.46 0.62
N ASP A 4 3.95 27.58 -0.02
CA ASP A 4 2.91 26.54 -0.01
C ASP A 4 3.30 25.31 -0.86
N ALA A 5 4.04 25.52 -1.96
CA ALA A 5 4.45 24.44 -2.88
C ALA A 5 5.45 23.44 -2.25
N ASP A 6 6.32 23.91 -1.34
CA ASP A 6 7.28 23.04 -0.64
C ASP A 6 6.60 22.15 0.41
N THR A 7 5.57 22.67 1.08
CA THR A 7 4.77 21.89 2.03
C THR A 7 3.88 20.86 1.33
N ASP A 8 3.32 21.19 0.17
CA ASP A 8 2.45 20.30 -0.58
C ASP A 8 3.22 19.07 -1.09
N GLY A 9 4.39 19.29 -1.72
CA GLY A 9 5.25 18.21 -2.21
C GLY A 9 5.84 17.33 -1.10
N ALA A 10 6.19 17.91 0.05
CA ALA A 10 6.62 17.16 1.23
C ALA A 10 5.50 16.29 1.82
N SER A 11 4.25 16.74 1.74
CA SER A 11 3.08 15.98 2.19
C SER A 11 2.74 14.82 1.23
N GLU A 12 2.88 15.03 -0.08
CA GLU A 12 2.64 14.01 -1.10
C GLU A 12 3.66 12.88 -1.00
N TRP A 13 4.95 13.20 -0.80
CA TRP A 13 5.99 12.19 -0.63
C TRP A 13 5.77 11.35 0.63
N LYS A 14 5.37 11.98 1.75
CA LYS A 14 5.00 11.26 2.98
C LYS A 14 3.83 10.31 2.77
N THR A 15 2.82 10.77 2.03
CA THR A 15 1.64 9.96 1.69
C THR A 15 2.04 8.76 0.83
N GLY A 16 2.86 8.97 -0.21
CA GLY A 16 3.38 7.89 -1.05
C GLY A 16 4.21 6.89 -0.25
N LEU A 17 5.03 7.35 0.69
CA LEU A 17 5.84 6.48 1.54
C LEU A 17 4.98 5.64 2.50
N LEU A 18 3.95 6.23 3.11
CA LEU A 18 2.97 5.51 3.92
C LEU A 18 2.22 4.45 3.09
N PHE A 19 1.91 4.76 1.83
CA PHE A 19 1.29 3.82 0.91
C PHE A 19 2.20 2.62 0.64
N VAL A 20 3.46 2.86 0.28
CA VAL A 20 4.44 1.81 0.02
C VAL A 20 4.63 0.93 1.26
N VAL A 21 4.69 1.53 2.45
CA VAL A 21 4.79 0.80 3.72
C VAL A 21 3.52 -0.04 3.97
N ALA A 22 2.33 0.50 3.74
CA ALA A 22 1.08 -0.22 3.90
C ALA A 22 0.98 -1.42 2.94
N VAL A 23 1.38 -1.25 1.67
CA VAL A 23 1.44 -2.34 0.69
C VAL A 23 2.48 -3.39 1.10
N ALA A 24 3.67 -2.96 1.55
CA ALA A 24 4.73 -3.88 1.97
C ALA A 24 4.30 -4.70 3.19
N LEU A 25 3.66 -4.07 4.18
CA LEU A 25 3.15 -4.75 5.38
C LEU A 25 1.96 -5.67 5.06
N GLY A 26 0.99 -5.19 4.27
CA GLY A 26 -0.18 -5.96 3.88
C GLY A 26 0.18 -7.15 2.99
N GLY A 27 0.96 -6.91 1.94
CA GLY A 27 1.42 -7.93 1.00
C GLY A 27 2.40 -8.92 1.64
N GLY A 28 3.34 -8.44 2.45
CA GLY A 28 4.27 -9.29 3.19
C GLY A 28 3.58 -10.15 4.24
N GLY A 29 2.65 -9.57 5.00
CA GLY A 29 1.86 -10.28 6.01
C GLY A 29 0.94 -11.34 5.40
N ALA A 30 0.19 -10.96 4.35
CA ALA A 30 -0.66 -11.90 3.61
C ALA A 30 0.17 -13.01 2.96
N GLY A 31 1.32 -12.67 2.39
CA GLY A 31 2.23 -13.63 1.77
C GLY A 31 2.82 -14.65 2.75
N LEU A 32 3.19 -14.20 3.95
CA LEU A 32 3.62 -15.08 5.05
C LEU A 32 2.48 -16.00 5.51
N ALA A 33 1.27 -15.48 5.66
CA ALA A 33 0.09 -16.26 6.03
C ALA A 33 -0.21 -17.35 4.99
N LEU A 34 -0.18 -17.01 3.70
CA LEU A 34 -0.42 -17.97 2.61
C LEU A 34 0.72 -18.97 2.41
N ARG A 35 1.96 -18.63 2.81
CA ARG A 35 3.07 -19.59 2.83
C ARG A 35 2.82 -20.69 3.87
N SER A 36 2.23 -20.36 5.01
CA SER A 36 1.90 -21.34 6.06
C SER A 36 0.84 -22.36 5.63
N THR A 37 0.01 -22.03 4.64
CA THR A 37 -1.05 -22.91 4.11
C THR A 37 -0.57 -23.86 2.99
N GLY A 38 0.73 -23.88 2.66
CA GLY A 38 1.28 -24.79 1.64
C GLY A 38 0.95 -24.40 0.19
N VAL A 39 0.48 -23.17 -0.04
CA VAL A 39 0.18 -22.68 -1.40
C VAL A 39 1.50 -22.39 -2.12
N PRO A 40 1.78 -23.03 -3.28
CA PRO A 40 3.07 -22.95 -3.96
C PRO A 40 3.42 -21.52 -4.47
N PHE A 41 2.50 -20.57 -4.35
CA PHE A 41 2.70 -19.15 -4.70
C PHE A 41 2.12 -18.20 -3.65
N GLY A 42 2.02 -18.62 -2.39
CA GLY A 42 1.35 -17.85 -1.34
C GLY A 42 1.91 -16.43 -1.16
N LEU A 43 3.22 -16.26 -1.27
CA LEU A 43 3.88 -14.95 -1.22
C LEU A 43 3.49 -14.03 -2.39
N LEU A 44 3.45 -14.56 -3.63
CA LEU A 44 3.07 -13.78 -4.81
C LEU A 44 1.59 -13.41 -4.79
N ILE A 45 0.72 -14.37 -4.44
CA ILE A 45 -0.72 -14.14 -4.33
C ILE A 45 -1.00 -13.13 -3.21
N GLY A 46 -0.34 -13.29 -2.05
CA GLY A 46 -0.47 -12.36 -0.93
C GLY A 46 -0.01 -10.94 -1.29
N ALA A 47 1.10 -10.81 -2.02
CA ALA A 47 1.58 -9.51 -2.49
C ALA A 47 0.61 -8.84 -3.48
N VAL A 48 0.09 -9.59 -4.46
CA VAL A 48 -0.85 -9.06 -5.45
C VAL A 48 -2.17 -8.67 -4.79
N VAL A 49 -2.76 -9.56 -3.97
CA VAL A 49 -4.02 -9.29 -3.28
C VAL A 49 -3.87 -8.15 -2.27
N GLY A 50 -2.80 -8.15 -1.48
CA GLY A 50 -2.49 -7.08 -0.54
C GLY A 50 -2.28 -5.73 -1.22
N GLY A 51 -1.59 -5.72 -2.38
CA GLY A 51 -1.42 -4.53 -3.20
C GLY A 51 -2.74 -3.99 -3.74
N VAL A 52 -3.58 -4.85 -4.30
CA VAL A 52 -4.91 -4.47 -4.82
C VAL A 52 -5.81 -3.93 -3.72
N ILE A 53 -5.88 -4.60 -2.57
CA ILE A 53 -6.69 -4.13 -1.42
C ILE A 53 -6.20 -2.78 -0.94
N THR A 54 -4.88 -2.60 -0.77
CA THR A 54 -4.31 -1.32 -0.33
C THR A 54 -4.61 -0.21 -1.34
N PHE A 55 -4.47 -0.50 -2.64
CA PHE A 55 -4.81 0.43 -3.70
C PHE A 55 -6.29 0.85 -3.66
N LEU A 56 -7.20 -0.11 -3.47
CA LEU A 56 -8.63 0.17 -3.37
C LEU A 56 -8.96 0.99 -2.11
N VAL A 57 -8.41 0.63 -0.96
CA VAL A 57 -8.64 1.36 0.30
C VAL A 57 -8.18 2.81 0.17
N VAL A 58 -6.98 3.03 -0.35
CA VAL A 58 -6.48 4.40 -0.51
C VAL A 58 -7.25 5.16 -1.60
N SER A 59 -7.54 4.52 -2.73
CA SER A 59 -8.36 5.16 -3.78
C SER A 59 -9.72 5.57 -3.24
N TYR A 60 -10.34 4.74 -2.41
CA TYR A 60 -11.61 5.06 -1.75
C TYR A 60 -11.45 6.23 -0.76
N LEU A 61 -10.41 6.23 0.05
CA LEU A 61 -10.16 7.31 1.02
C LEU A 61 -9.88 8.67 0.34
N TYR A 62 -9.21 8.69 -0.81
CA TYR A 62 -8.82 9.91 -1.52
C TYR A 62 -9.84 10.40 -2.53
N TYR A 63 -10.53 9.51 -3.24
CA TYR A 63 -11.42 9.85 -4.36
C TYR A 63 -12.89 9.49 -4.11
N GLY A 64 -13.19 8.65 -3.11
CA GLY A 64 -14.53 8.15 -2.82
C GLY A 64 -15.27 8.90 -1.70
N ARG A 65 -14.67 9.94 -1.14
CA ARG A 65 -15.29 10.88 -0.20
C ARG A 65 -15.73 12.14 -0.92
#